data_AF-A0A221W2U5-F1
#
_entry.id   AF-A0A221W2U5-F1
#
_cell.length_a   1.000
_cell.length_b   1.000
_cell.length_c   1.000
_cell.angle_alpha   90.00
_cell.angle_beta   90.00
_cell.angle_gamma   90.00
#
_symmetry.space_group_name_H-M   'P 1'
#
loop_
_entity.id
_entity.type
_entity.pdbx_description
1 polymer ?
#
loop_
_entity_poly.entity_id
_entity_poly.type
_entity_poly.pdbx_seq_one_letter_code
_entity_poly.pdbx_strand_id
1 'polypeptide(L)'
;MTTVGRTRVPNDPRQYDELADQWWNPEGTFASLSWIARCRAALVPTATRTDAVLVDVACGGGLLHPHLAGKGYTHVGVDLSAESGRVARAHGVDHVIRGDMNRIPLADESADVVTAGQCLEHVSDPARVIAECCRILRPGGTLVVDTIPDTLIARLLIITLAENLPLRVKAPKGCHDHRLFVNRAGLVRAAAAHGVPLRLQGLTPKKSDIPGFLLRRRSEIRLVPSRNTSVLFQGVGVKRARSAATSRREAASPVSAGAARQPG
;
A
#
# COMPACT_ATOMS: atom_id res chain seq x y z
N MET A 1 -36.91 -21.02 4.34
CA MET A 1 -36.05 -20.11 5.12
C MET A 1 -35.53 -19.05 4.18
N THR A 2 -36.12 -17.87 4.23
CA THR A 2 -35.76 -16.68 3.47
C THR A 2 -34.40 -16.17 3.96
N THR A 3 -33.38 -16.25 3.10
CA THR A 3 -32.07 -15.67 3.37
C THR A 3 -32.21 -14.16 3.47
N VAL A 4 -32.19 -13.63 4.70
CA VAL A 4 -32.08 -12.19 4.94
C VAL A 4 -30.81 -11.72 4.25
N GLY A 5 -30.96 -10.90 3.20
CA GLY A 5 -29.85 -10.26 2.52
C GLY A 5 -29.07 -9.42 3.52
N ARG A 6 -27.90 -9.91 3.94
CA ARG A 6 -27.00 -9.18 4.81
C ARG A 6 -26.52 -7.95 4.03
N THR A 7 -27.01 -6.77 4.40
CA THR A 7 -26.46 -5.50 3.93
C THR A 7 -24.98 -5.47 4.29
N ARG A 8 -24.10 -5.53 3.29
CA ARG A 8 -22.64 -5.51 3.49
C ARG A 8 -22.25 -4.18 4.14
N VAL A 9 -21.46 -4.22 5.21
CA VAL A 9 -20.90 -3.00 5.80
C VAL A 9 -19.93 -2.40 4.77
N PRO A 10 -20.00 -1.08 4.49
CA PRO A 10 -19.01 -0.44 3.62
C PRO A 10 -17.59 -0.73 4.10
N ASN A 11 -16.67 -0.95 3.16
CA ASN A 11 -15.26 -1.23 3.47
C ASN A 11 -15.02 -2.47 4.38
N ASP A 12 -15.82 -3.53 4.23
CA ASP A 12 -15.61 -4.79 4.96
C ASP A 12 -14.40 -5.57 4.39
N PRO A 13 -13.33 -5.81 5.18
CA PRO A 13 -12.15 -6.54 4.72
C PRO A 13 -12.43 -8.00 4.33
N ARG A 14 -13.53 -8.60 4.81
CA ARG A 14 -13.90 -9.99 4.45
C ARG A 14 -14.18 -10.16 2.97
N GLN A 15 -14.45 -9.07 2.24
CA GLN A 15 -14.66 -9.14 0.79
C GLN A 15 -13.45 -9.65 0.01
N TYR A 16 -12.25 -9.44 0.53
CA TYR A 16 -11.03 -9.88 -0.14
C TYR A 16 -10.82 -11.39 -0.01
N ASP A 17 -11.38 -12.03 1.03
CA ASP A 17 -11.41 -13.49 1.11
C ASP A 17 -12.40 -14.08 0.08
N GLU A 18 -13.59 -13.47 -0.06
CA GLU A 18 -14.63 -13.92 -1.01
C GLU A 18 -14.24 -13.71 -2.48
N LEU A 19 -13.45 -12.68 -2.78
CA LEU A 19 -13.05 -12.29 -4.13
C LEU A 19 -11.60 -12.68 -4.45
N ALA A 20 -10.99 -13.58 -3.68
CA ALA A 20 -9.57 -13.91 -3.83
C ALA A 20 -9.24 -14.47 -5.24
N ASP A 21 -10.18 -15.15 -5.89
CA ASP A 21 -10.06 -15.66 -7.26
C ASP A 21 -10.01 -14.53 -8.32
N GLN A 22 -10.46 -13.33 -7.99
CA GLN A 22 -10.49 -12.18 -8.90
C GLN A 22 -9.17 -11.41 -8.96
N TRP A 23 -8.21 -11.67 -8.07
CA TRP A 23 -6.94 -10.91 -7.98
C TRP A 23 -6.17 -10.88 -9.31
N TRP A 24 -6.14 -12.01 -10.02
CA TRP A 24 -5.38 -12.18 -11.26
C TRP A 24 -6.26 -12.27 -12.51
N ASN A 25 -7.57 -12.03 -12.38
CA ASN A 25 -8.46 -11.98 -13.52
C ASN A 25 -8.27 -10.64 -14.27
N PRO A 26 -7.77 -10.63 -15.52
CA PRO A 26 -7.49 -9.39 -16.25
C PRO A 26 -8.75 -8.63 -16.66
N GLU A 27 -9.92 -9.27 -16.62
CA GLU A 27 -11.23 -8.62 -16.80
C GLU A 27 -12.02 -8.55 -15.49
N GLY A 28 -11.40 -8.96 -14.38
CA GLY A 28 -12.02 -9.04 -13.07
C GLY A 28 -11.99 -7.72 -12.31
N THR A 29 -12.57 -7.76 -11.12
CA THR A 29 -12.75 -6.63 -10.20
C THR A 29 -11.45 -5.89 -9.86
N PHE A 30 -10.32 -6.60 -9.78
CA PHE A 30 -9.04 -6.06 -9.37
C PHE A 30 -8.09 -5.76 -10.53
N ALA A 31 -8.55 -5.85 -11.78
CA ALA A 31 -7.72 -5.71 -12.97
C ALA A 31 -6.91 -4.39 -12.98
N SER A 32 -7.51 -3.27 -12.56
CA SER A 32 -6.83 -1.98 -12.50
C SER A 32 -5.69 -1.94 -11.47
N LEU A 33 -5.78 -2.72 -10.39
CA LEU A 33 -4.73 -2.81 -9.36
C LEU A 33 -3.42 -3.34 -9.93
N SER A 34 -3.49 -4.25 -10.92
CA SER A 34 -2.29 -4.74 -11.61
C SER A 34 -1.55 -3.63 -12.38
N TRP A 35 -2.30 -2.69 -12.97
CA TRP A 35 -1.71 -1.55 -13.69
C TRP A 35 -1.04 -0.57 -12.73
N ILE A 36 -1.65 -0.36 -11.56
CA ILE A 36 -1.10 0.49 -10.49
C ILE A 36 0.16 -0.16 -9.89
N ALA A 37 0.13 -1.46 -9.62
CA ALA A 37 1.27 -2.21 -9.10
C ALA A 37 2.49 -2.12 -10.03
N ARG A 38 2.28 -2.14 -11.36
CA ARG A 38 3.34 -1.90 -12.36
C ARG A 38 3.99 -0.52 -12.20
N CYS A 39 3.19 0.53 -12.02
CA CYS A 39 3.72 1.88 -11.77
C CYS A 39 4.44 1.97 -10.42
N ARG A 40 3.92 1.33 -9.37
CA ARG A 40 4.53 1.26 -8.04
C ARG A 40 5.92 0.62 -8.10
N ALA A 41 6.03 -0.52 -8.77
CA ALA A 41 7.30 -1.22 -8.96
C ALA A 41 8.34 -0.37 -9.71
N ALA A 42 7.92 0.54 -10.60
CA ALA A 42 8.84 1.45 -11.27
C ALA A 42 9.52 2.46 -10.31
N LEU A 43 8.93 2.71 -9.15
CA LEU A 43 9.51 3.56 -8.09
C LEU A 43 10.40 2.80 -7.11
N VAL A 44 10.38 1.46 -7.15
CA VAL A 44 11.24 0.61 -6.31
C VAL A 44 12.66 0.60 -6.91
N PRO A 45 13.70 1.02 -6.18
CA PRO A 45 15.08 0.98 -6.68
C PRO A 45 15.58 -0.46 -6.77
N THR A 46 16.59 -0.75 -7.59
CA THR A 46 17.25 -2.07 -7.56
C THR A 46 18.00 -2.26 -6.24
N ALA A 47 17.95 -3.47 -5.68
CA ALA A 47 18.66 -3.84 -4.48
C ALA A 47 20.17 -3.64 -4.64
N THR A 48 20.81 -3.12 -3.60
CA THR A 48 22.27 -2.92 -3.55
C THR A 48 22.99 -4.03 -2.78
N ARG A 49 22.23 -4.95 -2.18
CA ARG A 49 22.72 -6.10 -1.41
C ARG A 49 21.93 -7.34 -1.81
N THR A 50 22.52 -8.52 -1.61
CA THR A 50 21.96 -9.81 -2.04
C THR A 50 20.84 -10.34 -1.15
N ASP A 51 20.76 -9.86 0.10
CA ASP A 51 19.77 -10.23 1.11
C ASP A 51 18.71 -9.12 1.32
N ALA A 52 18.52 -8.27 0.31
CA ALA A 52 17.63 -7.13 0.41
C ALA A 52 16.16 -7.56 0.54
N VAL A 53 15.42 -6.95 1.46
CA VAL A 53 14.01 -7.28 1.72
C VAL A 53 13.09 -6.16 1.26
N LEU A 54 12.08 -6.52 0.46
CA LEU A 54 10.95 -5.66 0.15
C LEU A 54 9.71 -6.17 0.89
N VAL A 55 9.07 -5.30 1.67
CA VAL A 55 7.80 -5.59 2.34
C VAL A 55 6.65 -4.93 1.59
N ASP A 56 5.70 -5.71 1.09
CA ASP A 56 4.46 -5.23 0.47
C ASP A 56 3.29 -5.33 1.46
N VAL A 57 2.88 -4.17 1.99
CA VAL A 57 1.84 -4.02 3.01
C VAL A 57 0.47 -3.99 2.35
N ALA A 58 -0.43 -4.85 2.83
CA ALA A 58 -1.68 -5.22 2.16
C ALA A 58 -1.41 -5.74 0.74
N CYS A 59 -0.57 -6.79 0.64
CA CYS A 59 -0.10 -7.31 -0.65
C CYS A 59 -1.21 -7.94 -1.52
N GLY A 60 -2.38 -8.21 -0.94
CA GLY A 60 -3.48 -8.85 -1.63
C GLY A 60 -3.05 -10.17 -2.27
N GLY A 61 -3.42 -10.37 -3.53
CA GLY A 61 -3.01 -11.51 -4.34
C GLY A 61 -1.58 -11.46 -4.89
N GLY A 62 -0.73 -10.50 -4.47
CA GLY A 62 0.67 -10.44 -4.87
C GLY A 62 0.94 -9.80 -6.23
N LEU A 63 0.06 -8.91 -6.70
CA LEU A 63 0.13 -8.27 -8.02
C LEU A 63 1.42 -7.49 -8.29
N LEU A 64 2.14 -7.07 -7.25
CA LEU A 64 3.43 -6.40 -7.36
C LEU A 64 4.55 -7.34 -7.84
N HIS A 65 4.48 -8.62 -7.48
CA HIS A 65 5.60 -9.55 -7.57
C HIS A 65 6.23 -9.69 -8.98
N PRO A 66 5.46 -9.86 -10.07
CA PRO A 66 6.05 -9.99 -11.41
C PRO A 66 6.86 -8.76 -11.85
N HIS A 67 6.55 -7.60 -11.27
CA HIS A 67 7.20 -6.33 -11.59
C HIS A 67 8.45 -6.07 -10.74
N LEU A 68 8.75 -6.96 -9.80
CA LEU A 68 9.99 -6.94 -9.01
C LEU A 68 11.08 -7.82 -9.62
N ALA A 69 10.78 -8.56 -10.69
CA ALA A 69 11.76 -9.37 -11.41
C ALA A 69 13.01 -8.53 -11.77
N GLY A 70 14.19 -9.05 -11.45
CA GLY A 70 15.47 -8.37 -11.68
C GLY A 70 15.81 -7.24 -10.70
N LYS A 71 14.96 -6.95 -9.70
CA LYS A 71 15.26 -5.94 -8.66
C LYS A 71 16.05 -6.48 -7.47
N GLY A 72 16.18 -7.81 -7.33
CA GLY A 72 17.06 -8.44 -6.34
C GLY A 72 16.57 -8.39 -4.89
N TYR A 73 15.25 -8.30 -4.65
CA TYR A 73 14.68 -8.38 -3.31
C TYR A 73 14.04 -9.74 -3.05
N THR A 74 14.12 -10.21 -1.81
CA THR A 74 13.15 -11.14 -1.24
C THR A 74 11.85 -10.38 -0.99
N HIS A 75 10.76 -10.87 -1.59
CA HIS A 75 9.44 -10.25 -1.53
C HIS A 75 8.62 -10.84 -0.37
N VAL A 76 8.39 -10.01 0.66
CA VAL A 76 7.58 -10.34 1.83
C VAL A 76 6.25 -9.60 1.75
N GLY A 77 5.16 -10.33 1.53
CA GLY A 77 3.79 -9.78 1.61
C GLY A 77 3.26 -9.80 3.05
N VAL A 78 2.52 -8.76 3.44
CA VAL A 78 1.74 -8.73 4.69
C VAL A 78 0.29 -8.44 4.34
N ASP A 79 -0.64 -9.32 4.72
CA ASP A 79 -2.06 -9.12 4.44
C ASP A 79 -2.96 -9.69 5.55
N LEU A 80 -4.13 -9.09 5.75
CA LEU A 80 -5.12 -9.57 6.73
C LEU A 80 -5.86 -10.82 6.23
N SER A 81 -6.09 -10.88 4.91
CA SER A 81 -6.82 -11.94 4.21
C SER A 81 -5.93 -13.17 4.03
N ALA A 82 -6.39 -14.30 4.60
CA ALA A 82 -5.67 -15.56 4.47
C ALA A 82 -5.75 -16.09 3.02
N GLU A 83 -6.89 -15.92 2.35
CA GLU A 83 -7.10 -16.39 0.99
C GLU A 83 -6.32 -15.55 -0.03
N SER A 84 -6.31 -14.23 0.12
CA SER A 84 -5.45 -13.35 -0.71
C SER A 84 -3.99 -13.73 -0.53
N GLY A 85 -3.56 -13.98 0.71
CA GLY A 85 -2.20 -14.45 0.97
C GLY A 85 -1.88 -15.83 0.38
N ARG A 86 -2.86 -16.73 0.26
CA ARG A 86 -2.70 -18.00 -0.46
C ARG A 86 -2.48 -17.76 -1.95
N VAL A 87 -3.26 -16.86 -2.55
CA VAL A 87 -3.12 -16.46 -3.96
C VAL A 87 -1.77 -15.80 -4.21
N ALA A 88 -1.30 -14.92 -3.33
CA ALA A 88 0.01 -14.27 -3.41
C ALA A 88 1.16 -15.28 -3.46
N ARG A 89 1.16 -16.28 -2.56
CA ARG A 89 2.17 -17.35 -2.58
C ARG A 89 2.13 -18.15 -3.88
N ALA A 90 0.93 -18.47 -4.37
CA ALA A 90 0.76 -19.19 -5.63
C ALA A 90 1.27 -18.41 -6.86
N HIS A 91 1.40 -17.08 -6.75
CA HIS A 91 1.92 -16.19 -7.80
C HIS A 91 3.34 -15.68 -7.53
N GLY A 92 4.10 -16.39 -6.68
CA GLY A 92 5.54 -16.21 -6.54
C GLY A 92 6.00 -15.31 -5.39
N VAL A 93 5.11 -14.73 -4.59
CA VAL A 93 5.53 -13.99 -3.38
C VAL A 93 6.26 -14.94 -2.44
N ASP A 94 7.54 -14.64 -2.14
CA ASP A 94 8.45 -15.55 -1.43
C ASP A 94 7.92 -15.91 -0.03
N HIS A 95 7.47 -14.90 0.69
CA HIS A 95 6.89 -15.05 2.03
C HIS A 95 5.62 -14.22 2.16
N VAL A 96 4.57 -14.78 2.75
CA VAL A 96 3.36 -14.02 3.09
C VAL A 96 3.05 -14.22 4.56
N ILE A 97 2.90 -13.11 5.27
CA ILE A 97 2.58 -13.07 6.69
C ILE A 97 1.16 -12.57 6.85
N ARG A 98 0.36 -13.28 7.64
CA ARG A 98 -0.96 -12.78 8.00
C ARG A 98 -0.81 -11.69 9.07
N GLY A 99 -1.21 -10.47 8.77
CA GLY A 99 -0.98 -9.33 9.66
C GLY A 99 -1.86 -8.12 9.36
N ASP A 100 -2.04 -7.28 10.37
CA ASP A 100 -2.74 -6.00 10.26
C ASP A 100 -1.74 -4.89 9.93
N MET A 101 -2.00 -4.09 8.89
CA MET A 101 -1.16 -2.94 8.52
C MET A 101 -1.10 -1.85 9.61
N ASN A 102 -2.05 -1.81 10.55
CA ASN A 102 -2.01 -0.93 11.72
C ASN A 102 -1.02 -1.38 12.81
N ARG A 103 -0.51 -2.61 12.69
CA ARG A 103 0.52 -3.20 13.55
C ARG A 103 1.22 -4.34 12.81
N ILE A 104 2.20 -3.99 11.99
CA ILE A 104 2.88 -4.95 11.11
C ILE A 104 3.74 -5.90 11.96
N PRO A 105 3.57 -7.23 11.86
CA PRO A 105 4.27 -8.21 12.68
C PRO A 105 5.72 -8.45 12.20
N LEU A 106 6.47 -7.36 11.99
CA LEU A 106 7.87 -7.35 11.59
C LEU A 106 8.66 -6.47 12.56
N ALA A 107 9.94 -6.80 12.71
CA ALA A 107 10.85 -6.02 13.54
C ALA A 107 11.06 -4.61 12.98
N ASP A 108 11.49 -3.70 13.85
CA ASP A 108 11.90 -2.36 13.44
C ASP A 108 13.09 -2.46 12.46
N GLU A 109 13.12 -1.57 11.48
CA GLU A 109 14.26 -1.41 10.56
C GLU A 109 14.65 -2.70 9.81
N SER A 110 13.70 -3.62 9.60
CA SER A 110 13.91 -4.92 8.95
C SER A 110 13.74 -4.91 7.42
N ALA A 111 13.32 -3.80 6.82
CA ALA A 111 13.00 -3.69 5.40
C ALA A 111 13.87 -2.67 4.66
N ASP A 112 14.34 -3.04 3.47
CA ASP A 112 15.05 -2.16 2.52
C ASP A 112 14.07 -1.23 1.80
N VAL A 113 12.93 -1.81 1.41
CA VAL A 113 11.83 -1.14 0.74
C VAL A 113 10.54 -1.55 1.41
N VAL A 114 9.67 -0.58 1.64
CA VAL A 114 8.29 -0.83 2.05
C VAL A 114 7.37 -0.26 0.99
N THR A 115 6.47 -1.08 0.48
CA THR A 115 5.39 -0.66 -0.41
C THR A 115 4.06 -0.76 0.32
N ALA A 116 3.18 0.22 0.15
CA ALA A 116 1.81 0.15 0.66
C ALA A 116 0.89 0.88 -0.31
N GLY A 117 0.01 0.17 -1.00
CA GLY A 117 -0.85 0.90 -1.92
C GLY A 117 -2.15 0.25 -2.30
N GLN A 118 -3.11 1.13 -2.59
CA GLN A 118 -4.53 0.85 -2.67
C GLN A 118 -5.09 0.21 -1.38
N CYS A 119 -4.53 0.60 -0.23
CA CYS A 119 -4.91 0.12 1.10
C CYS A 119 -5.21 1.24 2.11
N LEU A 120 -4.63 2.44 1.92
CA LEU A 120 -4.75 3.56 2.86
C LEU A 120 -6.16 4.17 2.84
N GLU A 121 -6.87 4.03 1.73
CA GLU A 121 -8.27 4.41 1.54
C GLU A 121 -9.26 3.45 2.21
N HIS A 122 -8.75 2.39 2.85
CA HIS A 122 -9.55 1.37 3.53
C HIS A 122 -9.33 1.36 5.06
N VAL A 123 -8.60 2.34 5.61
CA VAL A 123 -8.32 2.44 7.05
C VAL A 123 -8.79 3.75 7.64
N SER A 124 -9.17 3.72 8.92
CA SER A 124 -9.60 4.90 9.68
C SER A 124 -8.45 5.86 10.00
N ASP A 125 -7.23 5.35 10.14
CA ASP A 125 -6.03 6.14 10.44
C ASP A 125 -4.87 5.80 9.49
N PRO A 126 -4.83 6.42 8.30
CA PRO A 126 -3.72 6.26 7.36
C PRO A 126 -2.37 6.70 7.94
N ALA A 127 -2.35 7.64 8.89
CA ALA A 127 -1.11 8.12 9.49
C ALA A 127 -0.46 7.04 10.37
N ARG A 128 -1.27 6.25 11.08
CA ARG A 128 -0.80 5.07 11.83
C ARG A 128 -0.18 4.02 10.93
N VAL A 129 -0.79 3.71 9.78
CA VAL A 129 -0.21 2.76 8.82
C VAL A 129 1.12 3.28 8.28
N ILE A 130 1.22 4.58 7.99
CA ILE A 130 2.49 5.20 7.58
C ILE A 130 3.55 5.11 8.68
N ALA A 131 3.17 5.33 9.93
CA ALA A 131 4.09 5.18 11.06
C ALA A 131 4.65 3.75 11.14
N GLU A 132 3.80 2.73 10.97
CA GLU A 132 4.23 1.32 10.93
C GLU A 132 5.13 1.02 9.73
N CYS A 133 4.78 1.49 8.53
CA CYS A 133 5.65 1.37 7.35
C CYS A 133 7.01 2.02 7.60
N CYS A 134 7.04 3.21 8.22
CA CYS A 134 8.28 3.89 8.56
C CYS A 134 9.06 3.19 9.68
N ARG A 135 8.39 2.52 10.63
CA ARG A 135 9.02 1.76 11.72
C ARG A 135 9.83 0.59 11.19
N ILE A 136 9.22 -0.25 10.35
CA ILE A 136 9.89 -1.43 9.77
C ILE A 136 10.91 -1.05 8.69
N LEU A 137 10.81 0.15 8.11
CA LEU A 137 11.77 0.64 7.13
C LEU A 137 13.08 1.03 7.79
N ARG A 138 14.19 0.50 7.30
CA ARG A 138 15.52 0.87 7.81
C ARG A 138 15.93 2.30 7.41
N PRO A 139 16.88 2.93 8.11
CA PRO A 139 17.48 4.17 7.65
C PRO A 139 18.11 4.01 6.26
N GLY A 140 17.85 4.95 5.35
CA GLY A 140 18.22 4.85 3.94
C GLY A 140 17.31 3.96 3.09
N GLY A 141 16.30 3.30 3.68
CA GLY A 141 15.31 2.52 2.95
C GLY A 141 14.29 3.40 2.20
N THR A 142 13.62 2.82 1.20
CA THR A 142 12.61 3.52 0.39
C THR A 142 11.18 3.14 0.80
N LEU A 143 10.34 4.15 1.02
CA LEU A 143 8.88 3.98 1.12
C LEU A 143 8.26 4.35 -0.22
N VAL A 144 7.42 3.45 -0.76
CA VAL A 144 6.56 3.73 -1.92
C VAL A 144 5.10 3.52 -1.51
N VAL A 145 4.27 4.52 -1.74
CA VAL A 145 2.83 4.42 -1.49
C VAL A 145 2.04 4.83 -2.71
N ASP A 146 0.84 4.30 -2.88
CA ASP A 146 -0.15 4.88 -3.79
C ASP A 146 -1.57 4.68 -3.26
N THR A 147 -2.42 5.66 -3.50
CA THR A 147 -3.77 5.68 -2.95
C THR A 147 -4.62 6.71 -3.69
N ILE A 148 -5.91 6.68 -3.41
CA ILE A 148 -6.89 7.64 -3.88
C ILE A 148 -6.90 8.86 -2.95
N PRO A 149 -6.70 10.09 -3.48
CA PRO A 149 -6.70 11.29 -2.68
C PRO A 149 -8.12 11.70 -2.30
N ASP A 150 -8.25 12.39 -1.17
CA ASP A 150 -9.47 13.08 -0.81
C ASP A 150 -9.68 14.34 -1.67
N THR A 151 -10.28 14.15 -2.84
CA THR A 151 -10.73 15.25 -3.69
C THR A 151 -12.17 15.03 -4.14
N LEU A 152 -12.87 16.13 -4.41
CA LEU A 152 -14.21 16.09 -4.99
C LEU A 152 -14.23 15.32 -6.32
N ILE A 153 -13.17 15.42 -7.13
CA ILE A 153 -13.04 14.72 -8.41
C ILE A 153 -12.87 13.21 -8.20
N ALA A 154 -12.05 12.77 -7.24
CA ALA A 154 -11.90 11.36 -6.91
C ALA A 154 -13.21 10.77 -6.36
N ARG A 155 -13.91 11.54 -5.50
CA ARG A 155 -15.21 11.15 -4.93
C ARG A 155 -16.24 10.96 -6.05
N LEU A 156 -16.29 11.89 -7.02
CA LEU A 156 -17.18 11.77 -8.16
C LEU A 156 -16.77 10.67 -9.14
N LEU A 157 -15.49 10.54 -9.51
CA LEU A 157 -15.06 9.55 -10.52
C LEU A 157 -15.09 8.11 -10.00
N ILE A 158 -14.74 7.83 -8.74
CA ILE A 158 -14.71 6.44 -8.24
C ILE A 158 -16.12 5.93 -7.94
N ILE A 159 -17.04 6.76 -7.45
CA ILE A 159 -18.45 6.39 -7.30
C ILE A 159 -19.10 6.21 -8.68
N THR A 160 -18.97 7.22 -9.54
CA THR A 160 -19.79 7.29 -10.77
C THR A 160 -19.23 6.41 -11.88
N LEU A 161 -17.91 6.19 -11.94
CA LEU A 161 -17.26 5.40 -13.00
C LEU A 161 -17.15 3.90 -12.65
N ALA A 162 -17.01 3.53 -11.37
CA ALA A 162 -16.89 2.14 -10.95
C ALA A 162 -18.25 1.45 -10.71
N GLU A 163 -19.31 2.21 -10.39
CA GLU A 163 -20.65 1.66 -10.16
C GLU A 163 -21.61 1.81 -11.35
N ASN A 164 -21.45 2.83 -12.22
CA ASN A 164 -22.46 3.21 -13.22
C ASN A 164 -21.99 3.37 -14.68
N LEU A 165 -20.69 3.20 -14.99
CA LEU A 165 -20.22 3.21 -16.39
C LEU A 165 -20.22 1.78 -16.97
N PRO A 166 -20.66 1.53 -18.22
CA PRO A 166 -20.62 0.21 -18.85
C PRO A 166 -19.18 -0.15 -19.28
N LEU A 167 -18.24 -0.11 -18.34
CA LEU A 167 -16.87 -0.55 -18.51
C LEU A 167 -16.71 -1.97 -17.95
N ARG A 168 -15.85 -2.77 -18.58
CA ARG A 168 -15.68 -4.22 -18.33
C ARG A 168 -15.34 -4.60 -16.87
N VAL A 169 -14.74 -3.68 -16.12
CA VAL A 169 -14.31 -3.91 -14.73
C VAL A 169 -15.35 -3.32 -13.79
N LYS A 170 -16.09 -4.17 -13.08
CA LYS A 170 -17.01 -3.76 -12.01
C LYS A 170 -16.29 -3.86 -10.67
N ALA A 171 -16.12 -2.73 -9.98
CA ALA A 171 -15.73 -2.76 -8.58
C ALA A 171 -16.89 -3.35 -7.74
N PRO A 172 -16.62 -4.02 -6.60
CA PRO A 172 -17.69 -4.53 -5.74
C PRO A 172 -18.45 -3.35 -5.16
N LYS A 173 -19.79 -3.41 -5.15
CA LYS A 173 -20.61 -2.35 -4.55
C LYS A 173 -20.24 -2.16 -3.08
N GLY A 174 -19.96 -0.91 -2.67
CA GLY A 174 -19.64 -0.55 -1.28
C GLY A 174 -18.21 -0.83 -0.82
N CYS A 175 -17.27 -1.12 -1.73
CA CYS A 175 -15.86 -1.34 -1.35
C CYS A 175 -15.12 -0.05 -0.96
N HIS A 176 -15.65 1.14 -1.28
CA HIS A 176 -15.04 2.42 -0.93
C HIS A 176 -15.97 3.23 -0.02
N ASP A 177 -15.49 3.63 1.16
CA ASP A 177 -16.10 4.69 1.95
C ASP A 177 -15.35 6.01 1.68
N HIS A 178 -16.04 7.00 1.13
CA HIS A 178 -15.46 8.30 0.81
C HIS A 178 -14.91 9.04 2.02
N ARG A 179 -15.33 8.68 3.25
CA ARG A 179 -14.77 9.25 4.48
C ARG A 179 -13.32 8.83 4.72
N LEU A 180 -12.83 7.82 4.02
CA LEU A 180 -11.48 7.26 4.18
C LEU A 180 -10.50 7.73 3.10
N PHE A 181 -10.91 8.62 2.20
CA PHE A 181 -9.99 9.13 1.20
C PHE A 181 -8.84 9.90 1.85
N VAL A 182 -7.66 9.75 1.26
CA VAL A 182 -6.43 10.15 1.95
C VAL A 182 -6.14 11.63 1.73
N ASN A 183 -6.04 12.38 2.83
CA ASN A 183 -5.54 13.75 2.79
C ASN A 183 -4.04 13.76 2.42
N ARG A 184 -3.74 14.20 1.19
CA ARG A 184 -2.36 14.23 0.64
C ARG A 184 -1.37 14.96 1.55
N ALA A 185 -1.74 16.12 2.07
CA ALA A 185 -0.86 16.90 2.93
C ALA A 185 -0.67 16.22 4.29
N GLY A 186 -1.71 15.58 4.83
CA GLY A 186 -1.65 14.75 6.02
C GLY A 186 -0.69 13.57 5.85
N LEU A 187 -0.78 12.87 4.72
CA LEU A 187 0.10 11.75 4.39
C LEU A 187 1.57 12.18 4.32
N VAL A 188 1.86 13.28 3.61
CA VAL A 188 3.21 13.84 3.50
C VAL A 188 3.74 14.26 4.88
N ARG A 189 2.91 14.92 5.70
CA ARG A 189 3.31 15.30 7.07
C ARG A 189 3.57 14.09 7.95
N ALA A 190 2.71 13.08 7.91
CA ALA A 190 2.87 11.85 8.69
C ALA A 190 4.20 11.16 8.33
N ALA A 191 4.47 10.94 7.05
CA ALA A 191 5.73 10.34 6.63
C ALA A 191 6.95 11.20 6.99
N ALA A 192 6.86 12.52 6.82
CA ALA A 192 7.93 13.46 7.19
C ALA A 192 8.23 13.46 8.69
N ALA A 193 7.22 13.32 9.55
CA ALA A 193 7.37 13.20 11.00
C ALA A 193 8.20 11.97 11.40
N HIS A 194 8.20 10.93 10.58
CA HIS A 194 9.02 9.73 10.74
C HIS A 194 10.30 9.73 9.87
N GLY A 195 10.71 10.91 9.38
CA GLY A 195 11.95 11.08 8.63
C GLY A 195 11.90 10.64 7.18
N VAL A 196 10.71 10.45 6.60
CA VAL A 196 10.50 10.03 5.20
C VAL A 196 9.76 11.14 4.43
N PRO A 197 10.44 12.18 3.92
CA PRO A 197 9.79 13.19 3.11
C PRO A 197 9.32 12.58 1.78
N LEU A 198 8.01 12.54 1.56
CA LEU A 198 7.41 11.98 0.35
C LEU A 198 7.37 13.02 -0.79
N ARG A 199 7.82 12.59 -1.98
CA ARG A 199 7.53 13.28 -3.23
C ARG A 199 6.32 12.64 -3.89
N LEU A 200 5.30 13.44 -4.19
CA LEU A 200 4.07 12.95 -4.82
C LEU A 200 4.12 13.08 -6.34
N GLN A 201 3.53 12.11 -7.03
CA GLN A 201 3.34 12.10 -8.48
C GLN A 201 1.98 11.50 -8.81
N GLY A 202 1.26 12.08 -9.76
CA GLY A 202 -0.05 11.57 -10.19
C GLY A 202 0.09 10.38 -11.14
N LEU A 203 -0.97 9.60 -11.28
CA LEU A 203 -1.10 8.59 -12.34
C LEU A 203 -2.32 8.92 -13.20
N THR A 204 -2.17 8.78 -14.51
CA THR A 204 -3.27 8.97 -15.45
C THR A 204 -3.27 7.89 -16.54
N PRO A 205 -4.44 7.45 -17.02
CA PRO A 205 -4.56 6.62 -18.21
C PRO A 205 -3.77 7.16 -19.41
N LYS A 206 -3.01 6.30 -20.08
CA LYS A 206 -2.35 6.64 -21.34
C LYS A 206 -3.41 6.83 -22.42
N LYS A 207 -3.59 8.08 -22.87
CA LYS A 207 -4.66 8.47 -23.82
C LYS A 207 -4.70 7.61 -25.09
N SER A 208 -3.55 7.20 -25.62
CA SER A 208 -3.45 6.35 -26.82
C SER A 208 -4.08 4.96 -26.65
N ASP A 209 -4.21 4.49 -25.41
CA ASP A 209 -4.72 3.14 -25.13
C ASP A 209 -6.25 3.13 -24.95
N ILE A 210 -6.86 4.31 -24.68
CA ILE A 210 -8.29 4.46 -24.41
C ILE A 210 -9.17 3.98 -25.56
N PRO A 211 -8.96 4.38 -26.84
CA PRO A 211 -9.81 3.91 -27.93
C PRO A 211 -9.75 2.39 -28.09
N GLY A 212 -8.56 1.80 -27.97
CA GLY A 212 -8.36 0.35 -28.07
C GLY A 212 -9.07 -0.41 -26.94
N PHE A 213 -9.04 0.13 -25.72
CA PHE A 213 -9.75 -0.44 -24.58
C PHE A 213 -11.28 -0.33 -24.73
N LEU A 214 -11.79 0.85 -25.10
CA LEU A 214 -13.23 1.07 -25.33
C LEU A 214 -13.78 0.19 -26.47
N LEU A 215 -12.99 0.02 -27.54
CA LEU A 215 -13.32 -0.85 -28.67
C LEU A 215 -13.01 -2.33 -28.41
N ARG A 216 -12.67 -2.73 -27.18
CA ARG A 216 -12.36 -4.11 -26.78
C ARG A 216 -11.19 -4.76 -27.52
N ARG A 217 -10.36 -3.95 -28.20
CA ARG A 217 -9.12 -4.37 -28.87
C ARG A 217 -7.94 -4.51 -27.91
N ARG A 218 -8.11 -4.09 -26.65
CA ARG A 218 -7.15 -4.23 -25.56
C ARG A 218 -7.86 -4.63 -24.27
N SER A 219 -7.18 -5.45 -23.47
CA SER A 219 -7.61 -5.85 -22.13
C SER A 219 -7.10 -4.91 -21.04
N GLU A 220 -6.06 -4.10 -21.31
CA GLU A 220 -5.47 -3.18 -20.33
C GLU A 220 -5.33 -1.74 -20.82
N ILE A 221 -5.35 -0.81 -19.86
CA ILE A 221 -4.93 0.58 -20.04
C ILE A 221 -3.65 0.81 -19.25
N ARG A 222 -2.58 1.24 -19.92
CA ARG A 222 -1.35 1.61 -19.20
C ARG A 222 -1.56 2.91 -18.45
N LEU A 223 -1.16 2.94 -17.18
CA LEU A 223 -1.05 4.17 -16.41
C LEU A 223 0.33 4.81 -16.67
N VAL A 224 0.35 6.13 -16.78
CA VAL A 224 1.58 6.90 -16.94
C VAL A 224 1.68 7.99 -15.89
N PRO A 225 2.91 8.37 -15.48
CA PRO A 225 3.09 9.43 -14.51
C PRO A 225 2.54 10.77 -15.01
N SER A 226 1.97 11.56 -14.10
CA SER A 226 1.40 12.87 -14.39
C SER A 226 1.66 13.86 -13.24
N ARG A 227 1.47 15.15 -13.51
CA ARG A 227 1.51 16.18 -12.46
C ARG A 227 0.21 16.24 -11.64
N ASN A 228 -0.87 15.66 -12.15
CA ASN A 228 -2.19 15.72 -11.51
C ASN A 228 -2.34 14.62 -10.45
N THR A 229 -2.23 15.01 -9.19
CA THR A 229 -2.37 14.10 -8.04
C THR A 229 -3.79 14.07 -7.47
N SER A 230 -4.81 14.51 -8.23
CA SER A 230 -6.17 14.69 -7.71
C SER A 230 -7.09 13.48 -7.93
N VAL A 231 -6.65 12.42 -8.63
CA VAL A 231 -7.48 11.23 -8.90
C VAL A 231 -6.82 9.96 -8.37
N LEU A 232 -5.55 9.76 -8.71
CA LEU A 232 -4.71 8.68 -8.23
C LEU A 232 -3.29 9.24 -8.16
N PHE A 233 -2.58 8.96 -7.07
CA PHE A 233 -1.20 9.41 -6.92
C PHE A 233 -0.35 8.36 -6.23
N GLN A 234 0.96 8.49 -6.45
CA GLN A 234 1.99 7.74 -5.74
C GLN A 234 2.84 8.72 -4.93
N GLY A 235 3.36 8.26 -3.80
CA GLY A 235 4.37 8.93 -3.00
C GLY A 235 5.62 8.06 -2.93
N VAL A 236 6.80 8.66 -3.07
CA VAL A 236 8.07 7.97 -2.84
C VAL A 236 8.98 8.82 -1.97
N GLY A 237 9.64 8.21 -0.99
CA GLY A 237 10.58 8.89 -0.11
C GLY A 237 11.61 7.93 0.46
N VAL A 238 12.78 8.47 0.81
CA VAL A 238 13.86 7.72 1.45
C VAL A 238 13.92 8.11 2.93
N LYS A 239 13.97 7.12 3.82
CA LYS A 239 14.11 7.36 5.26
C LYS A 239 15.48 7.96 5.55
N ARG A 240 15.49 9.14 6.18
CA ARG A 240 16.74 9.80 6.58
C ARG A 240 17.54 8.91 7.53
N ALA A 241 18.86 8.93 7.39
CA ALA A 241 19.76 8.35 8.38
C ALA A 241 19.52 9.03 9.74
N ARG A 242 19.57 8.27 10.84
CA ARG A 242 19.60 8.88 12.17
C ARG A 242 20.86 9.76 12.25
N SER A 243 20.69 11.02 12.65
CA SER A 243 21.86 11.86 12.95
C SER A 243 22.64 11.22 14.11
N ALA A 244 23.97 11.19 14.03
CA ALA A 244 24.84 10.67 15.08
C ALA A 244 24.66 11.36 16.45
N ALA A 245 23.97 12.51 16.48
CA ALA A 245 23.63 13.23 17.71
C ALA A 245 22.46 12.60 18.50
N THR A 246 21.54 11.88 17.84
CA THR A 246 20.35 11.30 18.51
C THR A 246 20.67 9.98 19.19
N SER A 247 21.57 9.16 18.63
CA SER A 247 21.99 7.88 19.21
C SER A 247 22.74 8.03 20.53
N ARG A 248 23.48 9.14 20.72
CA ARG A 248 24.15 9.45 22.00
C ARG A 248 23.18 9.80 23.13
N ARG A 249 21.97 10.28 22.82
CA ARG A 249 20.95 10.60 23.85
C ARG A 249 20.18 9.37 24.33
N GLU A 250 19.92 8.40 23.44
CA GLU A 250 19.26 7.14 23.82
C GLU A 250 20.21 6.21 24.60
N ALA A 251 21.51 6.21 24.28
CA ALA A 251 22.51 5.43 25.01
C ALA A 251 22.90 6.02 26.38
N ALA A 252 22.47 7.23 26.71
CA ALA A 252 22.89 7.96 27.91
C ALA A 252 21.81 8.09 29.00
N SER A 253 20.78 7.23 29.03
CA SER A 253 19.93 7.10 30.22
C SER A 253 20.61 6.20 31.26
N PRO A 254 21.11 6.72 32.40
CA PRO A 254 21.56 5.85 33.47
C PRO A 254 20.34 5.32 34.21
N VAL A 255 20.31 4.00 34.39
CA VAL A 255 19.55 3.34 35.45
C VAL A 255 19.95 4.02 36.77
N SER A 256 19.04 4.81 37.35
CA SER A 256 19.24 5.32 38.71
C SER A 256 18.99 4.16 39.68
N ALA A 257 20.09 3.59 40.16
CA ALA A 257 20.12 2.67 41.27
C ALA A 257 19.64 3.40 42.55
N GLY A 258 18.39 3.16 42.93
CA GLY A 258 17.86 3.54 44.24
C GLY A 258 18.23 2.50 45.29
N ALA A 259 19.47 2.54 45.78
CA ALA A 259 19.84 1.89 47.05
C ALA A 259 19.79 2.94 48.16
N ALA A 260 18.75 2.91 48.99
CA ALA A 260 18.70 3.66 50.24
C ALA A 260 18.35 2.71 51.40
N ARG A 261 19.35 2.59 52.28
CA ARG A 261 19.39 1.86 53.54
C ARG A 261 18.29 2.31 54.51
N GLN A 262 17.75 1.36 55.27
CA GLN A 262 17.16 1.63 56.58
C GLN A 262 18.26 2.03 57.59
N PRO A 263 17.95 2.93 58.51
CA PRO A 263 18.00 2.54 59.91
C PRO A 263 16.83 3.10 60.74
N GLY A 264 16.35 2.32 61.71
CA GLY A 264 15.34 2.71 62.69
C GLY A 264 14.39 1.57 63.02
#